data_AF-A0A9D1CIX3-F1
#
_entry.id   AF-A0A9D1CIX3-F1
#
_cell.length_a   1.000
_cell.length_b   1.000
_cell.length_c   1.000
_cell.angle_alpha   90.00
_cell.angle_beta   90.00
_cell.angle_gamma   90.00
#
_symmetry.space_group_name_H-M   'P 1'
#
loop_
_entity.id
_entity.type
_entity.pdbx_description
1 polymer ?
#
loop_
_entity_poly.entity_id
_entity_poly.type
_entity_poly.pdbx_seq_one_letter_code
_entity_poly.pdbx_strand_id
1 'polypeptide(L)'
;MRKAIARLLAVLLAVAVTPVARAEELGFLQTDPVPADGTLRVWLQSLGSDLQALGMTLDGAYAVDGDRGFQFEPGTEIALGLEDGSIVLQVGGAAIDMGGGFTLTRHLSPDGTAGGVYIHESEKDTLYCGDLTFSASGGRLRVILTIQIEDYLYGVVPYEMSDTFPLEALKAQAVAARTYAMQRKARNADQDYDVTDTADDQVFKGLDARYTLPIQAVDETRGMVGMYNGEYAECFYCASNGGQTALATDVWGEGDFGYLQMRDDPYDLENPESIVRTALVPRSAAEMDLELYGLLLEALAQSLQASGELASGEAVGFSQVLAVEAAEPIYGGESRQYGTLRFTLQATVRRLVQEEGSDIQDLGEVETLPEPVTVSLPFYEQLRDVLGVRIGSGRYELVEVAEAEDGFTVTTRRYGHGVGMSQRGAQWMAAQYGMTYTDILHFYYPGLTLVRKTWTEPALTYADALPESLGYAAPRPTPAPTPAPLPVLAAGERYATVQVEGVDSTLNVRGGPSLEADVLGTLRNGQRMIIIEVLEDGAWARMKTAEIEGYVFMDFVALEE
;
A
#
# COMPACT_ATOMS: atom_id res chain seq x y z
N MET A 1 21.39 -15.16 -44.44
CA MET A 1 20.34 -16.04 -45.01
C MET A 1 19.76 -16.87 -43.88
N ARG A 2 18.52 -16.57 -43.47
CA ARG A 2 17.53 -17.42 -42.73
C ARG A 2 18.00 -18.04 -41.39
N LYS A 3 17.67 -17.48 -40.21
CA LYS A 3 16.38 -17.61 -39.48
C LYS A 3 15.71 -18.98 -39.65
N ALA A 4 15.65 -19.75 -38.55
CA ALA A 4 14.64 -20.77 -38.18
C ALA A 4 15.25 -22.10 -37.70
N ILE A 5 15.58 -22.21 -36.40
CA ILE A 5 15.39 -23.45 -35.62
C ILE A 5 14.98 -23.03 -34.21
N ALA A 6 13.68 -22.78 -34.05
CA ALA A 6 12.99 -22.71 -32.78
C ALA A 6 11.65 -23.42 -32.96
N ARG A 7 11.23 -24.18 -31.94
CA ARG A 7 9.93 -24.86 -31.79
C ARG A 7 9.78 -26.20 -32.50
N LEU A 8 10.04 -27.29 -31.76
CA LEU A 8 9.17 -28.48 -31.82
C LEU A 8 9.40 -29.38 -30.59
N LEU A 9 8.55 -29.27 -29.57
CA LEU A 9 8.07 -30.44 -28.83
C LEU A 9 6.87 -30.01 -27.98
N ALA A 10 5.69 -30.19 -28.56
CA ALA A 10 4.43 -30.12 -27.86
C ALA A 10 3.50 -31.22 -28.40
N VAL A 11 2.78 -31.83 -27.46
CA VAL A 11 1.52 -32.57 -27.60
C VAL A 11 1.62 -34.06 -27.96
N LEU A 12 1.33 -34.91 -26.96
CA LEU A 12 0.28 -35.96 -27.03
C LEU A 12 0.10 -36.69 -25.68
N LEU A 13 -0.85 -36.24 -24.86
CA LEU A 13 -2.03 -37.05 -24.49
C LEU A 13 -3.06 -36.17 -23.79
N ALA A 14 -4.03 -35.67 -24.56
CA ALA A 14 -5.27 -35.13 -24.04
C ALA A 14 -6.19 -36.30 -23.70
N VAL A 15 -6.42 -36.56 -22.42
CA VAL A 15 -7.67 -37.17 -21.97
C VAL A 15 -8.57 -36.00 -21.58
N ALA A 16 -9.60 -35.79 -22.39
CA ALA A 16 -10.66 -34.85 -22.12
C ALA A 16 -11.37 -35.26 -20.82
N VAL A 17 -11.09 -34.52 -19.74
CA VAL A 17 -11.92 -34.51 -18.53
C VAL A 17 -12.66 -33.17 -18.54
N THR A 18 -13.98 -33.24 -18.62
CA THR A 18 -14.89 -32.10 -18.50
C THR A 18 -14.63 -31.31 -17.20
N PRO A 19 -14.75 -29.97 -17.17
CA PRO A 19 -14.32 -29.14 -16.04
C PRO A 19 -15.26 -29.17 -14.82
N VAL A 20 -16.05 -30.23 -14.63
CA VAL A 20 -17.06 -30.31 -13.54
C VAL A 20 -16.82 -31.50 -12.60
N ALA A 21 -15.80 -32.32 -12.83
CA ALA A 21 -15.48 -33.46 -11.96
C ALA A 21 -13.99 -33.50 -11.61
N ARG A 22 -13.56 -32.57 -10.73
CA ARG A 22 -12.24 -32.64 -10.08
C ARG A 22 -12.21 -32.11 -8.64
N ALA A 23 -13.39 -31.92 -8.03
CA ALA A 23 -13.56 -31.60 -6.61
C ALA A 23 -13.91 -32.82 -5.74
N GLU A 24 -14.08 -34.00 -6.36
CA GLU A 24 -14.35 -35.25 -5.65
C GLU A 24 -13.07 -36.12 -5.67
N GLU A 25 -12.11 -35.80 -4.79
CA GLU A 25 -11.13 -36.71 -4.16
C GLU A 25 -9.99 -35.90 -3.53
N LEU A 26 -10.25 -35.29 -2.35
CA LEU A 26 -9.31 -34.99 -1.24
C LEU A 26 -10.00 -33.97 -0.32
N GLY A 27 -9.95 -34.15 0.99
CA GLY A 27 -10.71 -33.41 2.01
C GLY A 27 -10.32 -31.94 2.21
N PHE A 28 -10.27 -31.19 1.11
CA PHE A 28 -9.75 -29.83 1.00
C PHE A 28 -10.77 -28.74 1.34
N LEU A 29 -12.07 -29.01 1.22
CA LEU A 29 -13.14 -28.09 1.58
C LEU A 29 -13.93 -28.71 2.72
N GLN A 30 -13.74 -28.17 3.91
CA GLN A 30 -14.49 -28.58 5.10
C GLN A 30 -15.47 -27.46 5.47
N THR A 31 -16.63 -27.80 6.00
CA THR A 31 -17.54 -26.84 6.61
C THR A 31 -17.46 -27.01 8.12
N ASP A 32 -17.19 -25.94 8.85
CA ASP A 32 -17.31 -25.94 10.30
C ASP A 32 -18.76 -25.58 10.67
N PRO A 33 -19.52 -26.49 11.29
CA PRO A 33 -20.91 -26.23 11.64
C PRO A 33 -21.07 -25.29 12.83
N VAL A 34 -20.01 -24.97 13.57
CA VAL A 34 -20.07 -24.09 14.74
C VAL A 34 -19.81 -22.65 14.30
N PRO A 35 -20.75 -21.71 14.54
CA PRO A 35 -20.51 -20.31 14.28
C PRO A 35 -19.29 -19.80 15.06
N ALA A 36 -18.35 -19.16 14.36
CA ALA A 36 -17.19 -18.52 14.93
C ALA A 36 -17.46 -17.02 15.16
N ASP A 37 -16.77 -16.40 16.11
CA ASP A 37 -16.76 -14.94 16.24
C ASP A 37 -16.02 -14.33 15.04
N GLY A 38 -16.76 -13.58 14.21
CA GLY A 38 -16.22 -12.89 13.03
C GLY A 38 -15.99 -11.40 13.26
N THR A 39 -16.09 -10.91 14.50
CA THR A 39 -15.85 -9.50 14.81
C THR A 39 -14.35 -9.23 14.93
N LEU A 40 -13.88 -8.12 14.36
CA LEU A 40 -12.48 -7.70 14.34
C LEU A 40 -12.35 -6.28 14.90
N ARG A 41 -11.33 -6.04 15.73
CA ARG A 41 -10.98 -4.73 16.28
C ARG A 41 -9.79 -4.16 15.51
N VAL A 42 -10.02 -3.10 14.75
CA VAL A 42 -9.03 -2.44 13.89
C VAL A 42 -8.61 -1.13 14.52
N TRP A 43 -7.33 -0.98 14.86
CA TRP A 43 -6.80 0.33 15.25
C TRP A 43 -6.54 1.17 13.99
N LEU A 44 -7.25 2.30 13.88
CA LEU A 44 -7.11 3.25 12.78
C LEU A 44 -5.87 4.13 12.96
N GLN A 45 -4.69 3.53 12.81
CA GLN A 45 -3.39 4.18 12.98
C GLN A 45 -3.07 5.14 11.83
N SER A 46 -3.64 4.91 10.63
CA SER A 46 -3.46 5.77 9.46
C SER A 46 -3.93 7.22 9.66
N LEU A 47 -4.82 7.47 10.63
CA LEU A 47 -5.27 8.82 11.02
C LEU A 47 -4.18 9.68 11.65
N GLY A 48 -3.03 9.09 11.99
CA GLY A 48 -1.85 9.80 12.48
C GLY A 48 -1.55 9.56 13.96
N SER A 49 -0.25 9.50 14.29
CA SER A 49 0.24 9.18 15.63
C SER A 49 0.00 10.26 16.68
N ASP A 50 -0.31 11.49 16.26
CA ASP A 50 -0.53 12.66 17.11
C ASP A 50 -1.94 13.26 16.91
N LEU A 51 -2.91 12.43 16.52
CA LEU A 51 -4.31 12.84 16.34
C LEU A 51 -4.87 13.47 17.62
N GLN A 52 -5.38 14.70 17.52
CA GLN A 52 -5.99 15.45 18.64
C GLN A 52 -7.44 15.85 18.38
N ALA A 53 -7.84 15.85 17.11
CA ALA A 53 -9.19 16.18 16.68
C ALA A 53 -9.52 15.37 15.42
N LEU A 54 -10.81 15.18 15.17
CA LEU A 54 -11.34 14.32 14.11
C LEU A 54 -12.73 14.80 13.70
N GLY A 55 -12.97 15.00 12.40
CA GLY A 55 -14.29 15.26 11.83
C GLY A 55 -14.94 14.01 11.26
N MET A 56 -16.25 13.86 11.45
CA MET A 56 -17.00 12.71 10.93
C MET A 56 -18.35 13.11 10.35
N THR A 57 -18.73 12.44 9.27
CA THR A 57 -20.09 12.45 8.73
C THR A 57 -20.70 11.07 8.90
N LEU A 58 -21.78 10.98 9.68
CA LEU A 58 -22.47 9.73 9.98
C LEU A 58 -23.44 9.42 8.84
N ASP A 59 -23.13 8.44 8.01
CA ASP A 59 -24.02 7.94 6.96
C ASP A 59 -25.05 6.95 7.54
N GLY A 60 -24.69 6.22 8.59
CA GLY A 60 -25.59 5.35 9.36
C GLY A 60 -26.21 6.04 10.57
N ALA A 61 -27.21 5.37 11.17
CA ALA A 61 -27.68 5.71 12.51
C ALA A 61 -26.67 5.22 13.56
N TYR A 62 -26.35 6.08 14.52
CA TYR A 62 -25.39 5.76 15.60
C TYR A 62 -25.91 6.20 16.96
N ALA A 63 -25.53 5.49 18.01
CA ALA A 63 -25.81 5.88 19.39
C ALA A 63 -24.53 5.91 20.22
N VAL A 64 -24.52 6.71 21.28
CA VAL A 64 -23.47 6.65 22.31
C VAL A 64 -23.92 5.68 23.40
N ASP A 65 -23.21 4.58 23.56
CA ASP A 65 -23.49 3.61 24.62
C ASP A 65 -23.21 4.19 26.03
N GLY A 66 -24.06 3.81 27.01
CA GLY A 66 -23.97 4.21 28.42
C GLY A 66 -25.06 5.19 28.88
N ASP A 67 -24.88 5.80 30.07
CA ASP A 67 -25.89 6.65 30.75
C ASP A 67 -26.25 7.95 30.00
N ARG A 68 -25.59 8.24 28.87
CA ARG A 68 -25.76 9.49 28.11
C ARG A 68 -26.81 9.38 27.00
N GLY A 69 -26.99 8.21 26.39
CA GLY A 69 -28.12 7.89 25.49
C GLY A 69 -28.29 8.80 24.26
N PHE A 70 -27.22 9.39 23.74
CA PHE A 70 -27.32 10.19 22.50
C PHE A 70 -27.54 9.29 21.29
N GLN A 71 -28.38 9.76 20.37
CA GLN A 71 -28.62 9.11 19.09
C GLN A 71 -28.43 10.12 17.98
N PHE A 72 -27.85 9.65 16.89
CA PHE A 72 -27.53 10.42 15.71
C PHE A 72 -28.18 9.77 14.51
N GLU A 73 -28.93 10.57 13.76
CA GLU A 73 -29.53 10.15 12.50
C GLU A 73 -28.49 10.21 11.36
N PRO A 74 -28.70 9.44 10.29
CA PRO A 74 -27.97 9.59 9.04
C PRO A 74 -27.86 11.05 8.57
N GLY A 75 -26.70 11.43 8.06
CA GLY A 75 -26.33 12.78 7.65
C GLY A 75 -25.82 13.69 8.77
N THR A 76 -25.76 13.21 10.02
CA THR A 76 -25.25 14.01 11.14
C THR A 76 -23.74 14.22 11.00
N GLU A 77 -23.29 15.47 11.06
CA GLU A 77 -21.88 15.82 11.19
C GLU A 77 -21.51 16.00 12.66
N ILE A 78 -20.41 15.36 13.07
CA ILE A 78 -19.84 15.49 14.40
C ILE A 78 -18.34 15.78 14.30
N ALA A 79 -17.80 16.50 15.27
CA ALA A 79 -16.36 16.68 15.41
C ALA A 79 -15.94 16.31 16.83
N LEU A 80 -14.79 15.65 16.96
CA LEU A 80 -14.16 15.32 18.23
C LEU A 80 -12.90 16.17 18.40
N GLY A 81 -12.65 16.64 19.61
CA GLY A 81 -11.41 17.32 19.97
C GLY A 81 -10.98 16.96 21.40
N LEU A 82 -9.69 17.01 21.68
CA LEU A 82 -9.18 16.83 23.03
C LEU A 82 -9.06 18.17 23.77
N GLU A 83 -9.68 18.25 24.94
CA GLU A 83 -9.57 19.38 25.86
C GLU A 83 -9.30 18.86 27.27
N ASP A 84 -8.21 19.32 27.89
CA ASP A 84 -7.80 18.95 29.26
C ASP A 84 -7.78 17.44 29.58
N GLY A 85 -7.52 16.61 28.56
CA GLY A 85 -7.47 15.14 28.68
C GLY A 85 -8.82 14.44 28.55
N SER A 86 -9.90 15.18 28.33
CA SER A 86 -11.22 14.67 27.94
C SER A 86 -11.45 14.81 26.43
N ILE A 87 -12.32 13.96 25.89
CA ILE A 87 -12.83 14.07 24.53
C ILE A 87 -14.06 14.96 24.55
N VAL A 88 -14.07 16.02 23.75
CA VAL A 88 -15.21 16.90 23.53
C VAL A 88 -15.83 16.58 22.19
N LEU A 89 -17.12 16.22 22.18
CA LEU A 89 -17.91 16.01 20.98
C LEU A 89 -18.69 17.29 20.63
N GLN A 90 -18.52 17.76 19.41
CA GLN A 90 -19.24 18.89 18.85
C GLN A 90 -20.26 18.41 17.83
N VAL A 91 -21.52 18.85 17.99
CA VAL A 91 -22.63 18.52 17.09
C VAL A 91 -23.66 19.63 17.12
N GLY A 92 -24.08 20.14 15.96
CA GLY A 92 -25.13 21.16 15.86
C GLY A 92 -24.89 22.44 16.69
N GLY A 93 -23.63 22.80 16.94
CA GLY A 93 -23.22 23.94 17.78
C GLY A 93 -23.21 23.67 19.30
N ALA A 94 -23.58 22.46 19.74
CA ALA A 94 -23.36 22.01 21.11
C ALA A 94 -21.96 21.40 21.26
N ALA A 95 -21.35 21.57 22.44
CA ALA A 95 -20.13 20.89 22.84
C ALA A 95 -20.42 20.04 24.09
N ILE A 96 -20.06 18.76 24.03
CA ILE A 96 -20.40 17.75 25.03
C ILE A 96 -19.10 17.09 25.52
N ASP A 97 -18.84 17.17 26.82
CA ASP A 97 -17.71 16.44 27.44
C ASP A 97 -18.05 14.94 27.50
N MET A 98 -17.33 14.18 26.67
CA MET A 98 -17.44 12.72 26.56
C MET A 98 -16.52 11.99 27.55
N GLY A 99 -15.70 12.69 28.32
CA GLY A 99 -14.73 12.11 29.25
C GLY A 99 -13.55 11.45 28.53
N GLY A 100 -12.86 10.53 29.20
CA GLY A 100 -11.65 9.89 28.67
C GLY A 100 -11.89 8.86 27.55
N GLY A 101 -13.13 8.49 27.26
CA GLY A 101 -13.47 7.54 26.20
C GLY A 101 -14.97 7.28 26.08
N PHE A 102 -15.42 6.91 24.88
CA PHE A 102 -16.80 6.52 24.59
C PHE A 102 -16.86 5.68 23.30
N THR A 103 -18.00 5.02 23.05
CA THR A 103 -18.24 4.25 21.82
C THR A 103 -19.43 4.83 21.07
N LEU A 104 -19.29 4.95 19.75
CA LEU A 104 -20.39 5.10 18.80
C LEU A 104 -20.79 3.72 18.30
N THR A 105 -21.98 3.28 18.66
CA THR A 105 -22.54 1.98 18.29
C THR A 105 -23.46 2.14 17.10
N ARG A 106 -23.24 1.32 16.08
CA ARG A 106 -23.94 1.35 14.80
C ARG A 106 -25.32 0.71 14.93
N HIS A 107 -26.32 1.36 14.35
CA HIS A 107 -27.71 0.90 14.34
C HIS A 107 -28.30 0.86 12.93
N LEU A 108 -29.46 0.21 12.81
CA LEU A 108 -30.30 0.33 11.62
C LEU A 108 -30.90 1.73 11.53
N SER A 109 -30.81 2.32 10.35
CA SER A 109 -31.53 3.51 9.96
C SER A 109 -33.05 3.23 9.91
N PRO A 110 -33.93 4.25 10.02
CA PRO A 110 -35.38 4.06 10.00
C PRO A 110 -35.93 3.32 8.76
N ASP A 111 -35.23 3.40 7.63
CA ASP A 111 -35.55 2.69 6.38
C ASP A 111 -35.08 1.23 6.35
N GLY A 112 -34.43 0.75 7.42
CA GLY A 112 -33.89 -0.60 7.56
C GLY A 112 -32.51 -0.81 6.92
N THR A 113 -31.88 0.25 6.41
CA THR A 113 -30.49 0.20 5.94
C THR A 113 -29.51 0.37 7.09
N ALA A 114 -28.24 0.02 6.86
CA ALA A 114 -27.16 0.29 7.78
C ALA A 114 -26.04 1.00 7.02
N GLY A 115 -25.88 2.30 7.28
CA GLY A 115 -24.76 3.10 6.76
C GLY A 115 -23.49 2.90 7.58
N GLY A 116 -22.51 3.78 7.47
CA GLY A 116 -21.30 3.76 8.31
C GLY A 116 -20.87 5.16 8.72
N VAL A 117 -19.57 5.37 8.89
CA VAL A 117 -19.02 6.71 9.16
C VAL A 117 -17.98 7.07 8.09
N TYR A 118 -18.07 8.28 7.57
CA TYR A 118 -16.98 8.92 6.84
C TYR A 118 -16.10 9.68 7.83
N ILE A 119 -14.79 9.44 7.78
CA ILE A 119 -13.80 10.09 8.63
C ILE A 119 -13.02 11.11 7.79
N HIS A 120 -13.09 12.39 8.15
CA HIS A 120 -12.56 13.51 7.34
C HIS A 120 -11.02 13.49 7.23
N GLU A 121 -10.33 12.97 8.24
CA GLU A 121 -8.86 12.86 8.30
C GLU A 121 -8.33 11.60 7.60
N SER A 122 -9.22 10.71 7.15
CA SER A 122 -8.79 9.51 6.42
C SER A 122 -8.30 9.87 5.02
N GLU A 123 -7.36 9.08 4.47
CA GLU A 123 -6.78 9.33 3.14
C GLU A 123 -7.80 9.21 1.99
N LYS A 124 -8.93 8.52 2.24
CA LYS A 124 -9.94 8.18 1.24
C LYS A 124 -11.33 8.46 1.78
N ASP A 125 -12.16 9.09 0.95
CA ASP A 125 -13.58 9.28 1.24
C ASP A 125 -14.34 7.95 1.11
N THR A 126 -14.37 7.21 2.22
CA THR A 126 -14.74 5.79 2.30
C THR A 126 -15.50 5.51 3.59
N LEU A 127 -16.29 4.44 3.57
CA LEU A 127 -17.24 4.16 4.63
C LEU A 127 -16.71 3.16 5.65
N TYR A 128 -16.64 3.55 6.92
CA TYR A 128 -16.22 2.70 8.03
C TYR A 128 -17.46 2.06 8.67
N CYS A 129 -17.73 0.80 8.31
CA CYS A 129 -18.99 0.09 8.58
C CYS A 129 -18.98 -0.69 9.91
N GLY A 130 -18.78 -0.01 11.04
CA GLY A 130 -18.75 -0.66 12.35
C GLY A 130 -18.95 0.30 13.49
N ASP A 131 -18.74 -0.21 14.71
CA ASP A 131 -18.75 0.58 15.93
C ASP A 131 -17.39 1.28 16.09
N LEU A 132 -17.37 2.51 16.57
CA LEU A 132 -16.14 3.28 16.78
C LEU A 132 -15.94 3.56 18.27
N THR A 133 -14.88 3.01 18.85
CA THR A 133 -14.45 3.31 20.21
C THR A 133 -13.34 4.36 20.20
N PHE A 134 -13.56 5.42 20.97
CA PHE A 134 -12.63 6.53 21.13
C PHE A 134 -12.03 6.50 22.53
N SER A 135 -10.73 6.77 22.64
CA SER A 135 -10.07 6.95 23.94
C SER A 135 -9.02 8.06 23.90
N ALA A 136 -8.96 8.85 24.97
CA ALA A 136 -7.97 9.88 25.17
C ALA A 136 -6.84 9.35 26.08
N SER A 137 -5.60 9.42 25.60
CA SER A 137 -4.44 9.08 26.41
C SER A 137 -3.21 9.86 25.99
N GLY A 138 -2.51 10.46 26.95
CA GLY A 138 -1.27 11.20 26.68
C GLY A 138 -1.42 12.39 25.72
N GLY A 139 -2.61 13.03 25.68
CA GLY A 139 -2.89 14.12 24.75
C GLY A 139 -3.13 13.67 23.31
N ARG A 140 -3.47 12.40 23.09
CA ARG A 140 -3.75 11.80 21.79
C ARG A 140 -5.09 11.07 21.80
N LEU A 141 -5.79 11.15 20.68
CA LEU A 141 -7.03 10.45 20.42
C LEU A 141 -6.70 9.13 19.71
N ARG A 142 -7.14 8.02 20.29
CA ARG A 142 -7.09 6.70 19.66
C ARG A 142 -8.50 6.31 19.22
N VAL A 143 -8.58 5.77 18.00
CA VAL A 143 -9.82 5.30 17.36
C VAL A 143 -9.69 3.81 17.04
N ILE A 144 -10.61 3.01 17.56
CA ILE A 144 -10.70 1.57 17.26
C ILE A 144 -12.05 1.32 16.59
N LEU A 145 -12.00 0.74 15.38
CA LEU A 145 -13.17 0.26 14.66
C LEU A 145 -13.44 -1.19 15.02
N THR A 146 -14.64 -1.50 15.51
CA THR A 146 -15.12 -2.88 15.70
C THR A 146 -16.06 -3.22 14.55
N ILE A 147 -15.67 -4.19 13.72
CA ILE A 147 -16.30 -4.47 12.41
C ILE A 147 -16.40 -5.97 12.15
N GLN A 148 -17.39 -6.38 11.35
CA GLN A 148 -17.49 -7.77 10.89
C GLN A 148 -16.43 -8.07 9.83
N ILE A 149 -15.84 -9.27 9.88
CA ILE A 149 -14.71 -9.65 9.03
C ILE A 149 -14.97 -9.49 7.54
N GLU A 150 -16.20 -9.71 7.06
CA GLU A 150 -16.51 -9.55 5.64
C GLU A 150 -16.59 -8.07 5.24
N ASP A 151 -17.13 -7.20 6.10
CA ASP A 151 -17.16 -5.75 5.89
C ASP A 151 -15.74 -5.16 5.93
N TYR A 152 -14.88 -5.68 6.81
CA TYR A 152 -13.46 -5.34 6.84
C TYR A 152 -12.77 -5.65 5.50
N LEU A 153 -13.06 -6.83 4.91
CA LEU A 153 -12.43 -7.25 3.66
C LEU A 153 -12.83 -6.41 2.45
N TYR A 154 -14.03 -5.81 2.44
CA TYR A 154 -14.37 -4.82 1.42
C TYR A 154 -13.44 -3.61 1.42
N GLY A 155 -12.85 -3.29 2.58
CA GLY A 155 -11.86 -2.23 2.72
C GLY A 155 -10.42 -2.69 2.66
N VAL A 156 -10.13 -3.99 2.47
CA VAL A 156 -8.77 -4.53 2.30
C VAL A 156 -8.50 -4.93 0.86
N VAL A 157 -9.32 -5.83 0.30
CA VAL A 157 -9.09 -6.44 -1.01
C VAL A 157 -8.82 -5.41 -2.13
N PRO A 158 -9.63 -4.34 -2.30
CA PRO A 158 -9.39 -3.37 -3.38
C PRO A 158 -8.13 -2.52 -3.20
N TYR A 159 -7.58 -2.45 -1.98
CA TYR A 159 -6.36 -1.67 -1.69
C TYR A 159 -5.10 -2.53 -1.66
N GLU A 160 -5.26 -3.85 -1.61
CA GLU A 160 -4.18 -4.82 -1.79
C GLU A 160 -4.03 -5.26 -3.26
N MET A 161 -5.13 -5.41 -3.98
CA MET A 161 -5.13 -5.79 -5.40
C MET A 161 -6.10 -4.91 -6.19
N SER A 162 -5.66 -4.44 -7.37
CA SER A 162 -6.50 -3.62 -8.24
C SER A 162 -7.77 -4.37 -8.65
N ASP A 163 -8.87 -3.61 -8.71
CA ASP A 163 -10.18 -4.01 -9.23
C ASP A 163 -10.19 -4.53 -10.69
N THR A 164 -9.11 -4.32 -11.45
CA THR A 164 -8.93 -4.86 -12.80
C THR A 164 -8.35 -6.29 -12.82
N PHE A 165 -7.94 -6.81 -11.66
CA PHE A 165 -7.41 -8.16 -11.57
C PHE A 165 -8.53 -9.20 -11.78
N PRO A 166 -8.20 -10.39 -12.32
CA PRO A 166 -9.20 -11.44 -12.51
C PRO A 166 -9.89 -11.82 -11.20
N LEU A 167 -11.20 -12.13 -11.27
CA LEU A 167 -12.02 -12.48 -10.11
C LEU A 167 -11.42 -13.60 -9.26
N GLU A 168 -10.87 -14.66 -9.87
CA GLU A 168 -10.27 -15.78 -9.13
C GLU A 168 -9.00 -15.37 -8.35
N ALA A 169 -8.24 -14.39 -8.84
CA ALA A 169 -7.10 -13.83 -8.11
C ALA A 169 -7.58 -12.98 -6.92
N LEU A 170 -8.61 -12.16 -7.11
CA LEU A 170 -9.25 -11.39 -6.03
C LEU A 170 -9.87 -12.30 -4.96
N LYS A 171 -10.46 -13.43 -5.36
CA LYS A 171 -10.96 -14.45 -4.42
C LYS A 171 -9.85 -15.08 -3.59
N ALA A 172 -8.72 -15.40 -4.20
CA ALA A 172 -7.56 -15.92 -3.47
C ALA A 172 -7.06 -14.89 -2.45
N GLN A 173 -7.00 -13.62 -2.82
CA GLN A 173 -6.68 -12.52 -1.92
C GLN A 173 -7.68 -12.37 -0.78
N ALA A 174 -8.98 -12.44 -1.06
CA ALA A 174 -10.01 -12.36 -0.02
C ALA A 174 -9.85 -13.47 1.02
N VAL A 175 -9.59 -14.71 0.59
CA VAL A 175 -9.36 -15.85 1.51
C VAL A 175 -8.06 -15.69 2.29
N ALA A 176 -6.96 -15.30 1.64
CA ALA A 176 -5.68 -15.06 2.31
C ALA A 176 -5.81 -13.95 3.38
N ALA A 177 -6.42 -12.82 3.01
CA ALA A 177 -6.65 -11.69 3.90
C ALA A 177 -7.57 -12.05 5.08
N ARG A 178 -8.69 -12.74 4.83
CA ARG A 178 -9.59 -13.22 5.88
C ARG A 178 -8.85 -14.09 6.89
N THR A 179 -8.03 -15.01 6.38
CA THR A 179 -7.28 -15.94 7.22
C THR A 179 -6.27 -15.20 8.08
N TYR A 180 -5.52 -14.25 7.49
CA TYR A 180 -4.54 -13.43 8.20
C TYR A 180 -5.20 -12.63 9.34
N ALA A 181 -6.29 -11.91 9.06
CA ALA A 181 -6.99 -11.12 10.07
C ALA A 181 -7.51 -11.98 11.24
N MET A 182 -8.06 -13.17 10.94
CA MET A 182 -8.52 -14.11 11.98
C MET A 182 -7.37 -14.72 12.79
N GLN A 183 -6.21 -14.95 12.16
CA GLN A 183 -4.99 -15.35 12.87
C GLN A 183 -4.51 -14.25 13.81
N ARG A 184 -4.49 -13.00 13.35
CA ARG A 184 -4.09 -11.84 14.17
C ARG A 184 -5.03 -11.63 15.35
N LYS A 185 -6.34 -11.76 15.15
CA LYS A 185 -7.33 -11.77 16.24
C LYS A 185 -7.03 -12.85 17.28
N ALA A 186 -6.73 -14.09 16.86
CA ALA A 186 -6.39 -15.16 17.78
C ALA A 186 -5.10 -14.88 18.57
N ARG A 187 -4.07 -14.33 17.90
CA ARG A 187 -2.77 -13.99 18.49
C ARG A 187 -2.84 -12.80 19.45
N ASN A 188 -3.67 -11.81 19.14
CA ASN A 188 -3.79 -10.55 19.86
C ASN A 188 -5.01 -10.51 20.79
N ALA A 189 -5.54 -11.67 21.19
CA ALA A 189 -6.74 -11.76 22.02
C ALA A 189 -6.65 -10.98 23.35
N ASP A 190 -5.45 -10.86 23.92
CA ASP A 190 -5.18 -10.12 25.16
C ASP A 190 -4.88 -8.62 24.95
N GLN A 191 -4.89 -8.13 23.70
CA GLN A 191 -4.65 -6.74 23.34
C GLN A 191 -5.96 -5.96 23.16
N ASP A 192 -5.88 -4.63 23.13
CA ASP A 192 -7.02 -3.74 22.89
C ASP A 192 -7.58 -3.84 21.45
N TYR A 193 -6.74 -4.23 20.50
CA TYR A 193 -7.07 -4.35 19.07
C TYR A 193 -6.45 -5.62 18.48
N ASP A 194 -6.99 -6.07 17.35
CA ASP A 194 -6.59 -7.30 16.67
C ASP A 194 -5.59 -7.02 15.53
N VAL A 195 -5.83 -5.97 14.75
CA VAL A 195 -5.00 -5.52 13.61
C VAL A 195 -4.91 -4.00 13.53
N THR A 196 -3.90 -3.48 12.82
CA THR A 196 -3.86 -2.08 12.36
C THR A 196 -4.44 -1.94 10.94
N ASP A 197 -4.72 -0.70 10.52
CA ASP A 197 -5.18 -0.37 9.16
C ASP A 197 -4.04 -0.04 8.18
N THR A 198 -2.78 -0.25 8.59
CA THR A 198 -1.57 0.04 7.81
C THR A 198 -0.95 -1.24 7.25
N ALA A 199 0.09 -1.07 6.42
CA ALA A 199 0.87 -2.19 5.89
C ALA A 199 1.67 -2.97 6.97
N ASP A 200 1.62 -2.57 8.25
CA ASP A 200 2.12 -3.39 9.35
C ASP A 200 1.28 -4.66 9.54
N ASP A 201 -0.01 -4.60 9.19
CA ASP A 201 -0.90 -5.74 9.06
C ASP A 201 -1.44 -5.87 7.63
N GLN A 202 -2.51 -5.13 7.32
CA GLN A 202 -3.11 -5.09 5.98
C GLN A 202 -3.65 -3.69 5.73
N VAL A 203 -3.50 -3.21 4.49
CA VAL A 203 -3.99 -1.87 4.14
C VAL A 203 -5.52 -1.88 4.15
N PHE A 204 -6.13 -1.24 5.15
CA PHE A 204 -7.57 -1.09 5.27
C PHE A 204 -7.95 0.38 5.09
N LYS A 205 -8.89 0.66 4.17
CA LYS A 205 -9.35 2.03 3.91
C LYS A 205 -10.87 2.14 3.81
N GLY A 206 -11.62 1.32 4.55
CA GLY A 206 -13.09 1.37 4.52
C GLY A 206 -13.72 0.92 3.19
N LEU A 207 -15.05 0.86 3.17
CA LEU A 207 -15.83 0.43 2.00
C LEU A 207 -15.94 1.56 0.97
N ASP A 208 -15.61 1.24 -0.27
CA ASP A 208 -15.96 2.01 -1.46
C ASP A 208 -16.78 1.14 -2.40
N ALA A 209 -18.08 1.45 -2.50
CA ALA A 209 -19.04 0.68 -3.28
C ALA A 209 -18.75 0.65 -4.79
N ARG A 210 -17.82 1.49 -5.29
CA ARG A 210 -17.38 1.45 -6.69
C ARG A 210 -16.57 0.19 -7.02
N TYR A 211 -15.92 -0.44 -6.04
CA TYR A 211 -15.14 -1.66 -6.23
C TYR A 211 -15.98 -2.93 -6.28
N THR A 212 -16.83 -3.02 -7.30
CA THR A 212 -17.80 -4.12 -7.47
C THR A 212 -17.15 -5.51 -7.57
N LEU A 213 -16.01 -5.66 -8.27
CA LEU A 213 -15.37 -6.95 -8.48
C LEU A 213 -14.65 -7.47 -7.21
N PRO A 214 -13.87 -6.65 -6.47
CA PRO A 214 -13.38 -7.03 -5.13
C PRO A 214 -14.50 -7.39 -4.15
N ILE A 215 -15.60 -6.63 -4.12
CA ILE A 215 -16.76 -6.93 -3.26
C ILE A 215 -17.34 -8.31 -3.63
N GLN A 216 -17.57 -8.57 -4.92
CA GLN A 216 -18.02 -9.88 -5.40
C GLN A 216 -17.08 -11.02 -4.99
N ALA A 217 -15.76 -10.79 -5.03
CA ALA A 217 -14.77 -11.80 -4.61
C ALA A 217 -14.86 -12.13 -3.12
N VAL A 218 -15.06 -11.12 -2.27
CA VAL A 218 -15.29 -11.29 -0.83
C VAL A 218 -16.58 -12.08 -0.60
N ASP A 219 -17.68 -11.69 -1.24
CA ASP A 219 -18.99 -12.36 -1.13
C ASP A 219 -18.95 -13.83 -1.56
N GLU A 220 -18.38 -14.13 -2.73
CA GLU A 220 -18.32 -15.50 -3.24
C GLU A 220 -17.40 -16.41 -2.40
N THR A 221 -16.47 -15.82 -1.64
CA THR A 221 -15.56 -16.52 -0.73
C THR A 221 -15.94 -16.37 0.74
N ARG A 222 -17.13 -15.85 1.05
CA ARG A 222 -17.58 -15.59 2.42
C ARG A 222 -17.36 -16.78 3.34
N GLY A 223 -16.66 -16.53 4.45
CA GLY A 223 -16.30 -17.52 5.45
C GLY A 223 -15.20 -18.51 5.06
N MET A 224 -14.68 -18.47 3.83
CA MET A 224 -13.55 -19.33 3.44
C MET A 224 -12.25 -18.84 4.06
N VAL A 225 -11.56 -19.74 4.77
CA VAL A 225 -10.28 -19.51 5.45
C VAL A 225 -9.31 -20.67 5.22
N GLY A 226 -8.01 -20.41 5.35
CA GLY A 226 -6.96 -21.42 5.35
C GLY A 226 -6.56 -21.86 6.75
N MET A 227 -6.67 -23.15 7.03
CA MET A 227 -6.29 -23.73 8.32
C MET A 227 -5.02 -24.58 8.17
N TYR A 228 -4.16 -24.54 9.18
CA TYR A 228 -3.00 -25.43 9.30
C TYR A 228 -2.89 -25.91 10.74
N ASN A 229 -2.74 -27.23 10.93
CA ASN A 229 -2.71 -27.86 12.26
C ASN A 229 -3.88 -27.47 13.20
N GLY A 230 -5.05 -27.16 12.63
CA GLY A 230 -6.26 -26.79 13.38
C GLY A 230 -6.37 -25.31 13.74
N GLU A 231 -5.39 -24.49 13.37
CA GLU A 231 -5.34 -23.05 13.61
C GLU A 231 -5.43 -22.26 12.31
N TYR A 232 -5.82 -20.99 12.38
CA TYR A 232 -5.77 -20.09 11.22
C TYR A 232 -4.32 -19.90 10.78
N ALA A 233 -4.04 -20.10 9.50
CA ALA A 233 -2.69 -19.95 8.97
C ALA A 233 -2.29 -18.47 8.80
N GLU A 234 -0.99 -18.19 8.90
CA GLU A 234 -0.41 -16.89 8.53
C GLU A 234 -0.24 -16.81 7.01
N CYS A 235 -1.34 -16.47 6.33
CA CYS A 235 -1.37 -16.33 4.87
C CYS A 235 -0.71 -15.02 4.41
N PHE A 236 0.62 -14.92 4.54
CA PHE A 236 1.39 -13.79 4.00
C PHE A 236 1.25 -13.68 2.48
N TYR A 237 1.29 -12.47 1.95
CA TYR A 237 1.25 -12.19 0.51
C TYR A 237 2.07 -10.94 0.19
N CYS A 238 2.51 -10.81 -1.06
CA CYS A 238 3.27 -9.66 -1.53
C CYS A 238 2.94 -9.32 -2.98
N ALA A 239 3.27 -8.11 -3.43
CA ALA A 239 3.02 -7.67 -4.80
C ALA A 239 3.62 -8.61 -5.85
N SER A 240 4.90 -8.93 -5.73
CA SER A 240 5.59 -9.89 -6.60
C SER A 240 6.67 -10.62 -5.83
N ASN A 241 6.75 -11.95 -5.99
CA ASN A 241 7.83 -12.75 -5.41
C ASN A 241 9.07 -12.82 -6.32
N GLY A 242 8.98 -12.30 -7.55
CA GLY A 242 10.08 -12.19 -8.50
C GLY A 242 10.46 -13.48 -9.21
N GLY A 243 9.63 -14.53 -9.09
CA GLY A 243 9.86 -15.83 -9.69
C GLY A 243 10.28 -16.93 -8.71
N GLN A 244 10.47 -16.62 -7.42
CA GLN A 244 10.70 -17.59 -6.35
C GLN A 244 10.04 -17.09 -5.07
N THR A 245 9.28 -17.95 -4.40
CA THR A 245 8.80 -17.67 -3.04
C THR A 245 9.94 -17.78 -2.02
N ALA A 246 9.92 -16.94 -0.99
CA ALA A 246 10.86 -16.99 0.13
C ALA A 246 10.32 -17.86 1.27
N LEU A 247 11.21 -18.36 2.14
CA LEU A 247 10.81 -18.98 3.40
C LEU A 247 10.42 -17.91 4.41
N ALA A 248 9.35 -18.16 5.17
CA ALA A 248 8.96 -17.31 6.29
C ALA A 248 10.08 -17.20 7.34
N THR A 249 10.83 -18.28 7.55
CA THR A 249 11.92 -18.32 8.53
C THR A 249 13.11 -17.42 8.18
N ASP A 250 13.32 -17.18 6.89
CA ASP A 250 14.38 -16.30 6.41
C ASP A 250 14.03 -14.82 6.67
N VAL A 251 12.73 -14.49 6.70
CA VAL A 251 12.25 -13.12 6.87
C VAL A 251 11.95 -12.79 8.33
N TRP A 252 11.32 -13.70 9.06
CA TRP A 252 10.79 -13.44 10.41
C TRP A 252 11.35 -14.36 11.52
N GLY A 253 12.22 -15.32 11.18
CA GLY A 253 12.86 -16.21 12.16
C GLY A 253 12.03 -17.45 12.51
N GLU A 254 12.04 -17.87 13.77
CA GLU A 254 11.43 -19.14 14.18
C GLU A 254 9.89 -19.16 14.05
N GLY A 255 9.33 -20.30 13.63
CA GLY A 255 7.88 -20.53 13.59
C GLY A 255 7.51 -21.84 12.88
N ASP A 256 6.26 -22.28 13.03
CA ASP A 256 5.71 -23.43 12.30
C ASP A 256 5.07 -22.97 10.98
N PHE A 257 5.88 -22.93 9.94
CA PHE A 257 5.51 -22.47 8.60
C PHE A 257 5.51 -23.61 7.58
N GLY A 258 5.18 -24.84 7.97
CA GLY A 258 5.24 -26.01 7.06
C GLY A 258 4.39 -25.89 5.79
N TYR A 259 3.42 -24.97 5.77
CA TYR A 259 2.58 -24.60 4.64
C TYR A 259 3.17 -23.48 3.76
N LEU A 260 4.28 -22.84 4.12
CA LEU A 260 4.99 -21.80 3.36
C LEU A 260 6.35 -22.33 2.92
N GLN A 261 6.43 -22.78 1.67
CA GLN A 261 7.63 -23.41 1.13
C GLN A 261 8.26 -22.54 0.05
N MET A 262 9.58 -22.42 0.07
CA MET A 262 10.35 -21.88 -1.05
C MET A 262 10.15 -22.78 -2.27
N ARG A 263 9.74 -22.16 -3.37
CA ARG A 263 9.52 -22.78 -4.67
C ARG A 263 9.64 -21.76 -5.78
N ASP A 264 9.97 -22.23 -6.96
CA ASP A 264 9.87 -21.42 -8.17
C ASP A 264 8.41 -21.07 -8.49
N ASP A 265 8.21 -19.82 -8.90
CA ASP A 265 6.95 -19.28 -9.35
C ASP A 265 7.07 -18.81 -10.81
N PRO A 266 6.83 -19.70 -11.78
CA PRO A 266 6.88 -19.32 -13.19
C PRO A 266 5.80 -18.28 -13.54
N TYR A 267 4.70 -18.21 -12.79
CA TYR A 267 3.58 -17.33 -13.11
C TYR A 267 3.90 -15.87 -12.81
N ASP A 268 4.56 -15.58 -11.68
CA ASP A 268 5.09 -14.25 -11.38
C ASP A 268 6.18 -13.85 -12.39
N LEU A 269 7.07 -14.79 -12.71
CA LEU A 269 8.19 -14.57 -13.64
C LEU A 269 7.73 -14.24 -15.07
N GLU A 270 6.69 -14.91 -15.55
CA GLU A 270 6.11 -14.72 -16.88
C GLU A 270 5.25 -13.46 -16.98
N ASN A 271 4.73 -12.95 -15.87
CA ASN A 271 3.84 -11.79 -15.87
C ASN A 271 4.61 -10.52 -16.27
N PRO A 272 4.29 -9.86 -17.40
CA PRO A 272 4.98 -8.66 -17.84
C PRO A 272 4.73 -7.44 -16.93
N GLU A 273 3.70 -7.49 -16.08
CA GLU A 273 3.38 -6.44 -15.11
C GLU A 273 4.16 -6.60 -13.79
N SER A 274 4.89 -7.70 -13.61
CA SER A 274 5.83 -7.87 -12.51
C SER A 274 6.98 -6.87 -12.66
N ILE A 275 7.35 -6.20 -11.57
CA ILE A 275 8.41 -5.21 -11.63
C ILE A 275 9.78 -5.88 -11.82
N VAL A 276 10.53 -5.33 -12.78
CA VAL A 276 11.88 -5.78 -13.13
C VAL A 276 12.75 -4.54 -13.26
N ARG A 277 13.98 -4.62 -12.74
CA ARG A 277 15.02 -3.64 -13.03
C ARG A 277 16.22 -4.37 -13.60
N THR A 278 16.89 -3.71 -14.53
CA THR A 278 17.99 -4.32 -15.29
C THR A 278 19.07 -3.28 -15.51
N ALA A 279 20.32 -3.70 -15.33
CA ALA A 279 21.51 -2.91 -15.64
C ALA A 279 22.49 -3.72 -16.46
N LEU A 280 23.18 -3.05 -17.39
CA LEU A 280 24.30 -3.62 -18.11
C LEU A 280 25.59 -3.28 -17.37
N VAL A 281 26.38 -4.29 -17.04
CA VAL A 281 27.79 -4.16 -16.68
C VAL A 281 28.59 -4.33 -17.97
N PRO A 282 29.19 -3.27 -18.53
CA PRO A 282 29.91 -3.36 -19.79
C PRO A 282 31.13 -4.27 -19.68
N ARG A 283 31.41 -5.03 -20.75
CA ARG A 283 32.61 -5.86 -20.84
C ARG A 283 33.87 -5.00 -20.84
N SER A 284 33.83 -3.87 -21.56
CA SER A 284 34.93 -2.93 -21.65
C SER A 284 34.89 -1.95 -20.47
N ALA A 285 35.99 -1.86 -19.72
CA ALA A 285 36.10 -0.88 -18.64
C ALA A 285 35.97 0.58 -19.14
N ALA A 286 36.30 0.83 -20.41
CA ALA A 286 36.19 2.17 -21.01
C ALA A 286 34.73 2.63 -21.21
N GLU A 287 33.77 1.70 -21.20
CA GLU A 287 32.34 1.99 -21.34
C GLU A 287 31.60 1.98 -20.00
N MET A 288 32.30 1.65 -18.92
CA MET A 288 31.75 1.50 -17.58
C MET A 288 31.50 2.85 -16.92
N ASP A 289 30.42 2.95 -16.15
CA ASP A 289 30.18 4.09 -15.27
C ASP A 289 31.33 4.27 -14.26
N LEU A 290 31.66 5.53 -13.95
CA LEU A 290 32.80 5.87 -13.10
C LEU A 290 32.64 5.38 -11.66
N GLU A 291 31.43 5.36 -11.12
CA GLU A 291 31.15 4.90 -9.77
C GLU A 291 31.33 3.39 -9.67
N LEU A 292 30.78 2.63 -10.63
CA LEU A 292 30.99 1.19 -10.71
C LEU A 292 32.46 0.82 -10.95
N TYR A 293 33.13 1.54 -11.85
CA TYR A 293 34.56 1.34 -12.10
C TYR A 293 35.38 1.59 -10.83
N GLY A 294 35.08 2.65 -10.08
CA GLY A 294 35.74 2.98 -8.82
C GLY A 294 35.61 1.88 -7.77
N LEU A 295 34.40 1.34 -7.57
CA LEU A 295 34.16 0.24 -6.62
C LEU A 295 34.94 -1.02 -6.98
N LEU A 296 34.91 -1.41 -8.26
CA LEU A 296 35.65 -2.58 -8.74
C LEU A 296 37.16 -2.38 -8.64
N LEU A 297 37.64 -1.18 -8.94
CA LEU A 297 39.05 -0.83 -8.85
C LEU A 297 39.55 -0.90 -7.40
N GLU A 298 38.77 -0.40 -6.45
CA GLU A 298 39.13 -0.46 -5.03
C GLU A 298 39.20 -1.92 -4.55
N ALA A 299 38.19 -2.73 -4.85
CA ALA A 299 38.18 -4.15 -4.50
C ALA A 299 39.34 -4.91 -5.16
N LEU A 300 39.67 -4.59 -6.40
CA LEU A 300 40.80 -5.16 -7.13
C LEU A 300 42.14 -4.78 -6.48
N ALA A 301 42.32 -3.51 -6.13
CA ALA A 301 43.52 -3.02 -5.45
C ALA A 301 43.74 -3.76 -4.12
N GLN A 302 42.69 -3.88 -3.31
CA GLN A 302 42.74 -4.60 -2.03
C GLN A 302 43.09 -6.08 -2.24
N SER A 303 42.49 -6.73 -3.23
CA SER A 303 42.76 -8.14 -3.55
C SER A 303 44.22 -8.36 -3.96
N LEU A 304 44.77 -7.51 -4.84
CA LEU A 304 46.16 -7.65 -5.33
C LEU A 304 47.19 -7.29 -4.26
N GLN A 305 46.90 -6.32 -3.38
CA GLN A 305 47.74 -6.03 -2.21
C GLN A 305 47.78 -7.22 -1.25
N ALA A 306 46.63 -7.85 -0.99
CA ALA A 306 46.54 -9.02 -0.11
C ALA A 306 47.30 -10.24 -0.68
N SER A 307 47.32 -10.41 -2.01
CA SER A 307 48.09 -11.48 -2.65
C SER A 307 49.58 -11.15 -2.82
N GLY A 308 50.00 -9.91 -2.58
CA GLY A 308 51.37 -9.44 -2.79
C GLY A 308 51.72 -9.14 -4.25
N GLU A 309 50.73 -9.10 -5.14
CA GLU A 309 50.88 -8.78 -6.57
C GLU A 309 50.91 -7.27 -6.85
N LEU A 310 50.52 -6.44 -5.86
CA LEU A 310 50.58 -4.98 -5.92
C LEU A 310 51.33 -4.42 -4.70
N ALA A 311 52.46 -3.76 -4.94
CA ALA A 311 53.26 -3.10 -3.92
C ALA A 311 52.78 -1.66 -3.64
N SER A 312 53.18 -1.11 -2.49
CA SER A 312 52.89 0.28 -2.14
C SER A 312 53.51 1.24 -3.15
N GLY A 313 52.69 2.14 -3.71
CA GLY A 313 53.12 3.13 -4.70
C GLY A 313 52.97 2.69 -6.15
N GLU A 314 52.61 1.44 -6.41
CA GLU A 314 52.22 0.96 -7.74
C GLU A 314 50.76 1.33 -8.05
N ALA A 315 50.43 1.47 -9.33
CA ALA A 315 49.06 1.75 -9.78
C ALA A 315 48.40 0.49 -10.34
N VAL A 316 47.08 0.40 -10.18
CA VAL A 316 46.24 -0.71 -10.67
C VAL A 316 45.11 -0.18 -11.54
N GLY A 317 44.65 -1.01 -12.46
CA GLY A 317 43.48 -0.82 -13.30
C GLY A 317 42.90 -2.17 -13.72
N PHE A 318 41.85 -2.14 -14.54
CA PHE A 318 41.42 -3.31 -15.30
C PHE A 318 40.90 -2.86 -16.65
N SER A 319 41.06 -3.71 -17.67
CA SER A 319 40.65 -3.40 -19.04
C SER A 319 39.29 -4.00 -19.39
N GLN A 320 38.97 -5.17 -18.83
CA GLN A 320 37.76 -5.91 -19.16
C GLN A 320 37.16 -6.63 -17.94
N VAL A 321 35.84 -6.76 -17.95
CA VAL A 321 35.08 -7.71 -17.14
C VAL A 321 34.90 -9.00 -17.94
N LEU A 322 35.40 -10.12 -17.42
CA LEU A 322 35.37 -11.42 -18.09
C LEU A 322 34.20 -12.30 -17.62
N ALA A 323 33.72 -12.11 -16.39
CA ALA A 323 32.55 -12.79 -15.86
C ALA A 323 31.91 -11.96 -14.74
N VAL A 324 30.60 -12.08 -14.60
CA VAL A 324 29.83 -11.60 -13.44
C VAL A 324 28.94 -12.73 -12.96
N GLU A 325 28.95 -13.01 -11.67
CA GLU A 325 28.17 -14.07 -11.05
C GLU A 325 27.44 -13.57 -9.82
N ALA A 326 26.17 -13.94 -9.68
CA ALA A 326 25.47 -13.80 -8.40
C ALA A 326 25.92 -14.92 -7.46
N ALA A 327 26.42 -14.54 -6.29
CA ALA A 327 27.05 -15.45 -5.35
C ALA A 327 26.52 -15.25 -3.92
N GLU A 328 26.66 -16.29 -3.11
CA GLU A 328 26.33 -16.26 -1.68
C GLU A 328 24.88 -15.82 -1.40
N PRO A 329 23.90 -16.74 -1.56
CA PRO A 329 22.54 -16.49 -1.09
C PRO A 329 22.55 -16.06 0.37
N ILE A 330 21.80 -15.02 0.73
CA ILE A 330 21.79 -14.45 2.09
C ILE A 330 21.40 -15.51 3.14
N TYR A 331 20.54 -16.45 2.75
CA TYR A 331 20.02 -17.51 3.63
C TYR A 331 20.55 -18.91 3.27
N GLY A 332 21.53 -18.99 2.35
CA GLY A 332 22.02 -20.25 1.81
C GLY A 332 20.99 -21.03 0.98
N GLY A 333 21.25 -22.32 0.77
CA GLY A 333 20.34 -23.23 0.06
C GLY A 333 20.11 -22.84 -1.41
N GLU A 334 18.86 -23.02 -1.86
CA GLU A 334 18.41 -22.77 -3.24
C GLU A 334 17.86 -21.34 -3.45
N SER A 335 18.00 -20.47 -2.45
CA SER A 335 17.52 -19.09 -2.53
C SER A 335 18.25 -18.31 -3.62
N ARG A 336 17.50 -17.59 -4.45
CA ARG A 336 18.05 -16.67 -5.47
C ARG A 336 18.23 -15.24 -4.96
N GLN A 337 18.10 -15.04 -3.65
CA GLN A 337 18.36 -13.77 -2.99
C GLN A 337 19.84 -13.68 -2.62
N TYR A 338 20.65 -13.26 -3.58
CA TYR A 338 22.10 -13.18 -3.44
C TYR A 338 22.55 -11.91 -2.71
N GLY A 339 23.51 -12.06 -1.79
CA GLY A 339 24.11 -10.96 -1.05
C GLY A 339 25.35 -10.36 -1.72
N THR A 340 25.93 -11.07 -2.69
CA THR A 340 27.23 -10.75 -3.29
C THR A 340 27.17 -10.87 -4.81
N LEU A 341 27.82 -9.95 -5.54
CA LEU A 341 28.21 -10.18 -6.93
C LEU A 341 29.72 -10.37 -7.03
N ARG A 342 30.14 -11.39 -7.79
CA ARG A 342 31.54 -11.66 -8.10
C ARG A 342 31.86 -11.20 -9.50
N PHE A 343 32.99 -10.52 -9.65
CA PHE A 343 33.48 -10.00 -10.92
C PHE A 343 34.85 -10.59 -11.20
N THR A 344 35.00 -11.24 -12.35
CA THR A 344 36.31 -11.67 -12.85
C THR A 344 36.85 -10.59 -13.80
N LEU A 345 37.99 -10.01 -13.49
CA LEU A 345 38.55 -8.84 -14.16
C LEU A 345 39.88 -9.16 -14.83
N GLN A 346 40.07 -8.63 -16.04
CA GLN A 346 41.38 -8.57 -16.69
C GLN A 346 42.16 -7.39 -16.11
N ALA A 347 42.92 -7.65 -15.04
CA ALA A 347 43.64 -6.64 -14.30
C ALA A 347 44.86 -6.10 -15.05
N THR A 348 45.20 -4.83 -14.78
CA THR A 348 46.39 -4.15 -15.26
C THR A 348 47.12 -3.48 -14.10
N VAL A 349 48.44 -3.38 -14.18
CA VAL A 349 49.30 -2.76 -13.16
C VAL A 349 50.33 -1.84 -13.82
N ARG A 350 50.77 -0.82 -13.11
CA ARG A 350 51.97 -0.04 -13.43
C ARG A 350 52.92 -0.17 -12.26
N ARG A 351 54.03 -0.87 -12.49
CA ARG A 351 55.04 -1.15 -11.47
C ARG A 351 56.00 0.02 -11.34
N LEU A 352 56.59 0.16 -10.16
CA LEU A 352 57.65 1.16 -9.92
C LEU A 352 58.93 0.71 -10.63
N VAL A 353 59.49 1.59 -11.44
CA VAL A 353 60.76 1.39 -12.13
C VAL A 353 61.77 2.41 -11.62
N GLN A 354 62.98 1.96 -11.36
CA GLN A 354 64.09 2.83 -10.97
C GLN A 354 64.98 3.07 -12.19
N GLU A 355 65.17 4.34 -12.57
CA GLU A 355 66.18 4.70 -13.57
C GLU A 355 67.58 4.52 -12.99
N GLU A 356 68.49 3.93 -13.78
CA GLU A 356 69.90 3.78 -13.41
C GLU A 356 70.53 5.13 -13.05
N GLY A 357 70.85 5.31 -11.77
CA GLY A 357 71.46 6.53 -11.24
C GLY A 357 70.50 7.57 -10.63
N SER A 358 69.20 7.24 -10.50
CA SER A 358 68.19 8.09 -9.85
C SER A 358 67.67 7.49 -8.53
N ASP A 359 67.50 8.34 -7.51
CA ASP A 359 66.80 7.99 -6.26
C ASP A 359 65.27 8.11 -6.39
N ILE A 360 64.77 8.56 -7.56
CA ILE A 360 63.34 8.72 -7.85
C ILE A 360 62.83 7.44 -8.54
N GLN A 361 61.77 6.86 -8.00
CA GLN A 361 61.00 5.78 -8.63
C GLN A 361 59.82 6.39 -9.40
N ASP A 362 59.64 5.97 -10.66
CA ASP A 362 58.51 6.39 -11.50
C ASP A 362 57.63 5.18 -11.87
N LEU A 363 56.39 5.44 -12.29
CA LEU A 363 55.47 4.41 -12.77
C LEU A 363 55.82 4.01 -14.20
N GLY A 364 56.17 2.74 -14.37
CA GLY A 364 56.45 2.13 -15.67
C GLY A 364 55.23 2.05 -16.60
N GLU A 365 55.39 1.25 -17.65
CA GLU A 365 54.32 0.97 -18.60
C GLU A 365 53.18 0.17 -17.96
N VAL A 366 52.00 0.22 -18.58
CA VAL A 366 50.84 -0.58 -18.17
C VAL A 366 51.08 -2.03 -18.59
N GLU A 367 51.16 -2.93 -17.61
CA GLU A 367 51.27 -4.37 -17.78
C GLU A 367 49.90 -5.00 -17.53
N THR A 368 49.48 -5.94 -18.39
CA THR A 368 48.28 -6.75 -18.14
C THR A 368 48.69 -8.02 -17.41
N LEU A 369 48.03 -8.32 -16.28
CA LEU A 369 48.30 -9.55 -15.56
C LEU A 369 47.85 -10.77 -16.39
N PRO A 370 48.64 -11.86 -16.41
CA PRO A 370 48.31 -13.02 -17.24
C PRO A 370 47.07 -13.77 -16.74
N GLU A 371 46.86 -13.80 -15.42
CA GLU A 371 45.73 -14.46 -14.79
C GLU A 371 44.66 -13.43 -14.39
N PRO A 372 43.37 -13.68 -14.72
CA PRO A 372 42.28 -12.84 -14.25
C PRO A 372 42.14 -12.84 -12.73
N VAL A 373 41.63 -11.73 -12.21
CA VAL A 373 41.44 -11.55 -10.76
C VAL A 373 39.96 -11.50 -10.46
N THR A 374 39.51 -12.31 -9.50
CA THR A 374 38.12 -12.30 -9.03
C THR A 374 37.97 -11.42 -7.80
N VAL A 375 37.04 -10.48 -7.83
CA VAL A 375 36.66 -9.63 -6.68
C VAL A 375 35.20 -9.84 -6.33
N SER A 376 34.87 -9.69 -5.05
CA SER A 376 33.50 -9.84 -4.54
C SER A 376 33.04 -8.53 -3.93
N LEU A 377 31.84 -8.09 -4.29
CA LEU A 377 31.26 -6.84 -3.80
C LEU A 377 29.87 -7.11 -3.19
N PRO A 378 29.55 -6.56 -2.01
CA PRO A 378 28.23 -6.66 -1.41
C PRO A 378 27.16 -6.02 -2.29
N PHE A 379 26.16 -6.81 -2.68
CA PHE A 379 25.14 -6.37 -3.62
C PHE A 379 24.27 -5.25 -3.04
N TYR A 380 23.74 -5.42 -1.83
CA TYR A 380 22.77 -4.48 -1.25
C TYR A 380 23.39 -3.18 -0.75
N GLU A 381 24.64 -3.23 -0.29
CA GLU A 381 25.34 -2.10 0.32
C GLU A 381 26.08 -1.24 -0.69
N GLN A 382 26.58 -1.83 -1.78
CA GLN A 382 27.47 -1.12 -2.71
C GLN A 382 26.95 -1.11 -4.14
N LEU A 383 26.35 -2.20 -4.63
CA LEU A 383 26.05 -2.33 -6.06
C LEU A 383 24.63 -1.94 -6.44
N ARG A 384 23.64 -2.25 -5.60
CA ARG A 384 22.22 -2.16 -5.95
C ARG A 384 21.82 -0.77 -6.42
N ASP A 385 22.27 0.26 -5.71
CA ASP A 385 21.95 1.64 -6.03
C ASP A 385 22.81 2.17 -7.19
N VAL A 386 24.11 1.83 -7.22
CA VAL A 386 25.04 2.19 -8.31
C VAL A 386 24.60 1.61 -9.67
N LEU A 387 24.11 0.38 -9.68
CA LEU A 387 23.56 -0.26 -10.87
C LEU A 387 22.15 0.27 -11.20
N GLY A 388 21.50 1.05 -10.33
CA GLY A 388 20.14 1.53 -10.54
C GLY A 388 19.08 0.41 -10.57
N VAL A 389 19.37 -0.73 -9.92
CA VAL A 389 18.51 -1.93 -9.93
C VAL A 389 17.67 -2.08 -8.67
N ARG A 390 17.56 -1.03 -7.85
CA ARG A 390 16.72 -1.02 -6.66
C ARG A 390 15.23 -1.10 -7.02
N ILE A 391 14.49 -1.99 -6.35
CA ILE A 391 13.03 -2.07 -6.47
C ILE A 391 12.36 -1.57 -5.19
N GLY A 392 12.83 -2.02 -4.03
CA GLY A 392 12.20 -1.73 -2.74
C GLY A 392 13.13 -1.02 -1.76
N SER A 393 12.57 -0.61 -0.61
CA SER A 393 13.36 -0.11 0.52
C SER A 393 14.08 -1.26 1.26
N GLY A 394 13.42 -2.41 1.39
CA GLY A 394 13.95 -3.64 1.99
C GLY A 394 15.05 -4.30 1.16
N ARG A 395 15.57 -5.44 1.64
CA ARG A 395 16.61 -6.23 0.97
C ARG A 395 16.05 -7.57 0.56
N TYR A 396 15.14 -7.57 -0.40
CA TYR A 396 14.39 -8.79 -0.77
C TYR A 396 14.65 -9.24 -2.19
N GLU A 397 15.24 -8.39 -3.02
CA GLU A 397 15.38 -8.59 -4.45
C GLU A 397 16.07 -9.93 -4.79
N LEU A 398 15.46 -10.65 -5.75
CA LEU A 398 16.15 -11.76 -6.41
C LEU A 398 17.12 -11.18 -7.43
N VAL A 399 18.28 -11.79 -7.58
CA VAL A 399 19.33 -11.31 -8.48
C VAL A 399 19.66 -12.39 -9.50
N GLU A 400 19.58 -12.03 -10.77
CA GLU A 400 19.97 -12.86 -11.90
C GLU A 400 21.06 -12.16 -12.70
N VAL A 401 22.04 -12.93 -13.19
CA VAL A 401 23.08 -12.41 -14.08
C VAL A 401 23.12 -13.26 -15.34
N ALA A 402 23.10 -12.61 -16.49
CA ALA A 402 23.19 -13.25 -17.79
C ALA A 402 24.25 -12.57 -18.66
N GLU A 403 25.00 -13.34 -19.45
CA GLU A 403 25.91 -12.80 -20.46
C GLU A 403 25.12 -12.14 -21.60
N ALA A 404 25.58 -10.96 -22.01
CA ALA A 404 25.05 -10.19 -23.14
C ALA A 404 26.16 -9.95 -24.17
N GLU A 405 25.79 -9.45 -25.36
CA GLU A 405 26.74 -9.18 -26.46
C GLU A 405 27.91 -8.28 -26.00
N ASP A 406 27.58 -7.19 -25.30
CA ASP A 406 28.55 -6.17 -24.89
C ASP A 406 28.90 -6.21 -23.38
N GLY A 407 28.54 -7.27 -22.65
CA GLY A 407 28.77 -7.32 -21.20
C GLY A 407 27.94 -8.34 -20.46
N PHE A 408 27.48 -7.96 -19.26
CA PHE A 408 26.68 -8.80 -18.38
C PHE A 408 25.46 -8.03 -17.90
N THR A 409 24.29 -8.63 -18.08
CA THR A 409 23.02 -8.06 -17.62
C THR A 409 22.76 -8.52 -16.20
N VAL A 410 22.65 -7.58 -15.27
CA VAL A 410 22.20 -7.81 -13.90
C VAL A 410 20.72 -7.45 -13.82
N THR A 411 19.88 -8.41 -13.48
CA THR A 411 18.43 -8.24 -13.37
C THR A 411 18.00 -8.47 -11.93
N THR A 412 17.23 -7.52 -11.40
CA THR A 412 16.54 -7.68 -10.12
C THR A 412 15.04 -7.82 -10.31
N ARG A 413 14.45 -8.63 -9.43
CA ARG A 413 13.02 -8.92 -9.35
C ARG A 413 12.58 -8.95 -7.89
N ARG A 414 11.28 -9.13 -7.67
CA ARG A 414 10.58 -9.17 -6.37
C ARG A 414 10.27 -7.79 -5.81
N TYR A 415 9.00 -7.61 -5.42
CA TYR A 415 8.51 -6.44 -4.70
C TYR A 415 7.68 -6.86 -3.49
N GLY A 416 8.27 -6.69 -2.32
CA GLY A 416 7.79 -7.21 -1.04
C GLY A 416 8.67 -8.37 -0.54
N HIS A 417 8.29 -8.97 0.58
CA HIS A 417 9.09 -9.98 1.27
C HIS A 417 9.18 -11.33 0.52
N GLY A 418 8.31 -11.58 -0.46
CA GLY A 418 8.35 -12.78 -1.30
C GLY A 418 7.80 -14.05 -0.66
N VAL A 419 7.32 -13.99 0.58
CA VAL A 419 6.76 -15.14 1.32
C VAL A 419 5.27 -15.28 1.03
N GLY A 420 4.81 -16.51 0.78
CA GLY A 420 3.41 -16.81 0.52
C GLY A 420 2.96 -16.38 -0.88
N MET A 421 1.76 -15.81 -1.00
CA MET A 421 1.14 -15.55 -2.29
C MET A 421 1.73 -14.33 -3.00
N SER A 422 2.16 -14.50 -4.26
CA SER A 422 2.41 -13.38 -5.15
C SER A 422 1.09 -12.91 -5.78
N GLN A 423 0.77 -11.63 -5.62
CA GLN A 423 -0.40 -11.02 -6.26
C GLN A 423 -0.27 -11.01 -7.79
N ARG A 424 0.93 -10.72 -8.32
CA ARG A 424 1.21 -10.81 -9.77
C ARG A 424 1.17 -12.23 -10.30
N GLY A 425 1.66 -13.20 -9.54
CA GLY A 425 1.56 -14.60 -9.94
C GLY A 425 0.10 -15.08 -9.92
N ALA A 426 -0.67 -14.80 -8.86
CA ALA A 426 -2.10 -15.08 -8.79
C ALA A 426 -2.90 -14.44 -9.95
N GLN A 427 -2.59 -13.18 -10.28
CA GLN A 427 -3.16 -12.48 -11.45
C GLN A 427 -2.92 -13.27 -12.74
N TRP A 428 -1.67 -13.70 -12.97
CA TRP A 428 -1.29 -14.38 -14.20
C TRP A 428 -1.85 -15.80 -14.28
N MET A 429 -1.85 -16.53 -13.16
CA MET A 429 -2.49 -17.85 -13.01
C MET A 429 -3.97 -17.78 -13.40
N ALA A 430 -4.70 -16.81 -12.88
CA ALA A 430 -6.11 -16.64 -13.21
C ALA A 430 -6.32 -16.17 -14.67
N ALA A 431 -5.58 -15.17 -15.13
CA ALA A 431 -5.78 -14.54 -16.44
C ALA A 431 -5.37 -15.42 -17.62
N GLN A 432 -4.20 -16.06 -17.54
CA GLN A 432 -3.63 -16.80 -18.68
C GLN A 432 -3.91 -18.30 -18.61
N TYR A 433 -4.00 -18.85 -17.40
CA TYR A 433 -4.13 -20.28 -17.19
C TYR A 433 -5.53 -20.69 -16.72
N GLY A 434 -6.41 -19.73 -16.41
CA GLY A 434 -7.78 -20.00 -15.97
C GLY A 434 -7.85 -20.75 -14.63
N MET A 435 -6.82 -20.61 -13.79
CA MET A 435 -6.76 -21.27 -12.50
C MET A 435 -7.78 -20.68 -11.54
N THR A 436 -8.41 -21.55 -10.75
CA THR A 436 -9.36 -21.14 -9.71
C THR A 436 -8.63 -20.59 -8.49
N TYR A 437 -9.34 -19.85 -7.64
CA TYR A 437 -8.76 -19.34 -6.40
C TYR A 437 -8.23 -20.47 -5.49
N THR A 438 -8.84 -21.66 -5.53
CA THR A 438 -8.35 -22.82 -4.79
C THR A 438 -7.03 -23.36 -5.36
N ASP A 439 -6.88 -23.39 -6.69
CA ASP A 439 -5.62 -23.80 -7.32
C ASP A 439 -4.49 -22.82 -6.97
N ILE A 440 -4.80 -21.51 -6.98
CA ILE A 440 -3.88 -20.44 -6.61
C ILE A 440 -3.44 -20.59 -5.16
N LEU A 441 -4.38 -20.74 -4.23
CA LEU A 441 -4.07 -20.91 -2.81
C LEU A 441 -3.27 -22.19 -2.54
N HIS A 442 -3.57 -23.30 -3.21
CA HIS A 442 -2.79 -24.54 -3.05
C HIS A 442 -1.37 -24.41 -3.61
N PHE A 443 -1.19 -23.61 -4.66
CA PHE A 443 0.15 -23.34 -5.19
C PHE A 443 1.01 -22.56 -4.20
N TYR A 444 0.47 -21.51 -3.56
CA TYR A 444 1.24 -20.68 -2.64
C TYR A 444 1.28 -21.23 -1.21
N TYR A 445 0.28 -22.00 -0.83
CA TYR A 445 0.12 -22.53 0.52
C TYR A 445 -0.24 -24.03 0.47
N PRO A 446 0.67 -24.89 -0.03
CA PRO A 446 0.43 -26.33 -0.26
C PRO A 446 -0.05 -27.13 0.96
N GLY A 447 0.23 -26.65 2.17
CA GLY A 447 -0.12 -27.31 3.43
C GLY A 447 -1.46 -26.90 4.03
N LEU A 448 -2.17 -25.94 3.41
CA LEU A 448 -3.43 -25.45 3.97
C LEU A 448 -4.60 -26.39 3.68
N THR A 449 -5.49 -26.48 4.66
CA THR A 449 -6.85 -27.00 4.46
C THR A 449 -7.80 -25.81 4.37
N LEU A 450 -8.61 -25.73 3.31
CA LEU A 450 -9.61 -24.68 3.20
C LEU A 450 -10.87 -25.06 3.97
N VAL A 451 -11.31 -24.18 4.86
CA VAL A 451 -12.48 -24.40 5.70
C VAL A 451 -13.45 -23.24 5.52
N ARG A 452 -14.74 -23.55 5.34
CA ARG A 452 -15.81 -22.57 5.39
C ARG A 452 -16.31 -22.44 6.83
N LYS A 453 -16.10 -21.26 7.40
CA LYS A 453 -16.68 -20.83 8.68
C LYS A 453 -18.02 -20.14 8.43
N THR A 454 -18.90 -20.23 9.41
CA THR A 454 -20.05 -19.34 9.53
C THR A 454 -19.74 -18.34 10.63
N TRP A 455 -19.97 -17.06 10.38
CA TRP A 455 -19.70 -16.02 11.38
C TRP A 455 -20.95 -15.78 12.24
N THR A 456 -20.72 -15.56 13.53
CA THR A 456 -21.73 -14.97 14.39
C THR A 456 -21.82 -13.49 14.03
N GLU A 457 -22.99 -13.08 13.54
CA GLU A 457 -23.26 -11.69 13.19
C GLU A 457 -24.30 -11.15 14.16
N PRO A 458 -23.92 -10.21 15.05
CA PRO A 458 -24.90 -9.50 15.85
C PRO A 458 -25.88 -8.83 14.89
N ALA A 459 -27.17 -9.10 15.04
CA ALA A 459 -28.17 -8.38 14.26
C ALA A 459 -28.11 -6.91 14.67
N LEU A 460 -27.92 -6.01 13.71
CA LEU A 460 -28.06 -4.59 13.96
C LEU A 460 -29.49 -4.33 14.47
N THR A 461 -29.57 -3.53 15.52
CA THR A 461 -30.83 -3.12 16.13
C THR A 461 -31.13 -1.69 15.71
N TYR A 462 -32.42 -1.34 15.70
CA TYR A 462 -32.78 0.09 15.73
C TYR A 462 -32.33 0.66 17.07
N ALA A 463 -31.89 1.92 17.07
CA ALA A 463 -31.61 2.60 18.33
C ALA A 463 -32.89 2.62 19.19
N ASP A 464 -32.78 2.32 20.48
CA ASP A 464 -33.92 2.27 21.39
C ASP A 464 -34.69 3.60 21.35
N ALA A 465 -36.01 3.59 21.33
CA ALA A 465 -36.77 4.84 21.41
C ALA A 465 -36.37 5.59 22.68
N LEU A 466 -35.90 6.84 22.54
CA LEU A 466 -35.56 7.69 23.69
C LEU A 466 -36.74 7.70 24.68
N PRO A 467 -36.52 7.49 25.99
CA PRO A 467 -37.59 7.55 26.98
C PRO A 467 -38.36 8.86 26.86
N GLU A 468 -39.69 8.82 26.82
CA GLU A 468 -40.55 10.03 26.81
C GLU A 468 -40.22 11.01 27.96
N SER A 469 -39.57 10.51 29.02
CA SER A 469 -39.18 11.26 30.23
C SER A 469 -37.80 11.93 30.16
N LEU A 470 -36.97 11.67 29.15
CA LEU A 470 -35.90 12.60 28.79
C LEU A 470 -36.58 13.70 28.00
N GLY A 471 -37.22 14.61 28.74
CA GLY A 471 -38.01 15.70 28.18
C GLY A 471 -37.23 16.27 27.01
N TYR A 472 -37.84 16.16 25.82
CA TYR A 472 -37.26 16.65 24.59
C TYR A 472 -36.56 17.97 24.90
N ALA A 473 -35.24 17.99 24.86
CA ALA A 473 -34.57 19.10 24.22
C ALA A 473 -34.90 18.96 22.73
N ALA A 474 -36.18 19.09 22.39
CA ALA A 474 -36.52 19.78 21.18
C ALA A 474 -35.75 21.07 21.37
N PRO A 475 -34.78 21.41 20.49
CA PRO A 475 -34.36 22.79 20.45
C PRO A 475 -35.68 23.57 20.48
N ARG A 476 -35.83 24.48 21.46
CA ARG A 476 -36.80 25.57 21.26
C ARG A 476 -36.58 25.94 19.81
N PRO A 477 -37.60 25.96 18.93
CA PRO A 477 -37.39 26.47 17.59
C PRO A 477 -36.70 27.80 17.82
N THR A 478 -35.39 27.83 17.57
CA THR A 478 -34.67 29.07 17.42
C THR A 478 -35.51 29.73 16.35
N PRO A 479 -36.07 30.93 16.58
CA PRO A 479 -36.88 31.61 15.58
C PRO A 479 -36.20 31.34 14.25
N ALA A 480 -36.93 30.66 13.34
CA ALA A 480 -36.39 30.12 12.08
C ALA A 480 -35.32 31.10 11.64
N PRO A 481 -34.03 30.71 11.50
CA PRO A 481 -32.96 31.67 11.34
C PRO A 481 -33.47 32.64 10.30
N THR A 482 -33.79 33.87 10.74
CA THR A 482 -33.89 34.97 9.81
C THR A 482 -32.54 34.86 9.14
N PRO A 483 -32.48 34.52 7.84
CA PRO A 483 -31.21 34.41 7.15
C PRO A 483 -30.40 35.59 7.63
N ALA A 484 -29.23 35.34 8.23
CA ALA A 484 -28.38 36.44 8.69
C ALA A 484 -28.44 37.45 7.55
N PRO A 485 -28.99 38.66 7.79
CA PRO A 485 -29.41 39.51 6.68
C PRO A 485 -28.22 39.58 5.77
N LEU A 486 -28.42 39.10 4.54
CA LEU A 486 -27.43 39.15 3.48
C LEU A 486 -26.74 40.50 3.65
N PRO A 487 -25.41 40.54 3.92
CA PRO A 487 -24.74 41.80 4.23
C PRO A 487 -25.21 42.83 3.22
N VAL A 488 -25.75 43.94 3.74
CA VAL A 488 -26.40 44.95 2.90
C VAL A 488 -25.37 45.37 1.87
N LEU A 489 -25.61 44.99 0.62
CA LEU A 489 -24.74 45.29 -0.50
C LEU A 489 -24.58 46.80 -0.57
N ALA A 490 -23.35 47.30 -0.56
CA ALA A 490 -23.11 48.71 -0.86
C ALA A 490 -23.57 48.98 -2.30
N ALA A 491 -23.88 50.25 -2.64
CA ALA A 491 -24.35 50.60 -3.97
C ALA A 491 -23.35 50.14 -5.05
N GLY A 492 -23.75 49.17 -5.88
CA GLY A 492 -22.91 48.57 -6.93
C GLY A 492 -22.42 47.15 -6.65
N GLU A 493 -22.52 46.65 -5.41
CA GLU A 493 -22.14 45.27 -5.06
C GLU A 493 -23.23 44.28 -5.50
N ARG A 494 -22.84 43.06 -5.88
CA ARG A 494 -23.75 41.98 -6.29
C ARG A 494 -23.33 40.64 -5.70
N TYR A 495 -24.30 39.77 -5.44
CA TYR A 495 -23.98 38.37 -5.12
C TYR A 495 -23.52 37.63 -6.38
N ALA A 496 -22.65 36.63 -6.19
CA ALA A 496 -22.21 35.74 -7.24
C ALA A 496 -21.85 34.36 -6.67
N THR A 497 -21.83 33.36 -7.53
CA THR A 497 -21.49 31.97 -7.20
C THR A 497 -20.38 31.44 -8.11
N VAL A 498 -19.46 30.64 -7.57
CA VAL A 498 -18.42 29.96 -8.37
C VAL A 498 -19.04 28.90 -9.26
N GLN A 499 -18.66 28.90 -10.55
CA GLN A 499 -18.99 27.89 -11.54
C GLN A 499 -17.70 27.33 -12.15
N VAL A 500 -17.24 26.21 -11.63
CA VAL A 500 -16.11 25.45 -12.19
C VAL A 500 -16.56 24.03 -12.52
N GLU A 501 -15.98 23.40 -13.53
CA GLU A 501 -16.35 22.02 -13.88
C GLU A 501 -15.72 21.02 -12.91
N GLY A 502 -16.54 20.16 -12.29
CA GLY A 502 -16.12 19.19 -11.28
C GLY A 502 -16.49 19.59 -9.85
N VAL A 503 -16.83 18.62 -9.01
CA VAL A 503 -17.22 18.83 -7.60
C VAL A 503 -16.04 19.20 -6.69
N ASP A 504 -14.82 18.79 -7.05
CA ASP A 504 -13.59 19.09 -6.31
C ASP A 504 -12.79 20.28 -6.88
N SER A 505 -13.28 20.89 -7.96
CA SER A 505 -12.62 22.02 -8.61
C SER A 505 -12.79 23.29 -7.77
N THR A 506 -11.72 24.10 -7.71
CA THR A 506 -11.69 25.35 -6.97
C THR A 506 -11.27 26.54 -7.83
N LEU A 507 -11.84 27.70 -7.56
CA LEU A 507 -11.46 28.99 -8.14
C LEU A 507 -10.46 29.72 -7.23
N ASN A 508 -9.31 30.09 -7.77
CA ASN A 508 -8.31 30.87 -7.02
C ASN A 508 -8.78 32.32 -6.79
N VAL A 509 -8.66 32.79 -5.55
CA VAL A 509 -8.75 34.21 -5.18
C VAL A 509 -7.34 34.77 -5.16
N ARG A 510 -7.10 35.84 -5.91
CA ARG A 510 -5.75 36.39 -6.12
C ARG A 510 -5.59 37.78 -5.51
N GLY A 511 -4.36 38.14 -5.18
CA GLY A 511 -4.01 39.47 -4.66
C GLY A 511 -4.08 40.60 -5.68
N GLY A 512 -4.21 40.28 -6.96
CA GLY A 512 -4.40 41.24 -8.06
C GLY A 512 -5.11 40.62 -9.27
N PRO A 513 -5.62 41.43 -10.22
CA PRO A 513 -6.38 40.97 -11.38
C PRO A 513 -5.45 40.44 -12.50
N SER A 514 -4.65 39.44 -12.17
CA SER A 514 -3.72 38.79 -13.09
C SER A 514 -3.53 37.33 -12.71
N LEU A 515 -3.35 36.45 -13.69
CA LEU A 515 -3.00 35.05 -13.46
C LEU A 515 -1.61 34.89 -12.82
N GLU A 516 -0.77 35.93 -12.88
CA GLU A 516 0.56 35.97 -12.27
C GLU A 516 0.57 36.49 -10.83
N ALA A 517 -0.57 36.97 -10.32
CA ALA A 517 -0.66 37.47 -8.94
C ALA A 517 -0.75 36.33 -7.91
N ASP A 518 -0.23 36.57 -6.70
CA ASP A 518 -0.24 35.60 -5.61
C ASP A 518 -1.66 35.11 -5.30
N VAL A 519 -1.79 33.81 -5.04
CA VAL A 519 -3.05 33.19 -4.63
C VAL A 519 -3.22 33.40 -3.13
N LEU A 520 -4.27 34.14 -2.76
CA LEU A 520 -4.61 34.42 -1.37
C LEU A 520 -5.49 33.31 -0.76
N GLY A 521 -6.20 32.55 -1.59
CA GLY A 521 -7.07 31.45 -1.17
C GLY A 521 -7.81 30.82 -2.34
N THR A 522 -8.71 29.88 -2.04
CA THR A 522 -9.53 29.19 -3.05
C THR A 522 -10.99 29.17 -2.64
N LEU A 523 -11.89 29.12 -3.63
CA LEU A 523 -13.33 28.99 -3.45
C LEU A 523 -13.81 27.73 -4.16
N ARG A 524 -14.62 26.91 -3.49
CA ARG A 524 -15.14 25.65 -4.06
C ARG A 524 -16.25 25.92 -5.08
N ASN A 525 -16.49 24.96 -5.97
CA ASN A 525 -17.63 25.00 -6.87
C ASN A 525 -18.95 25.22 -6.10
N GLY A 526 -19.80 26.14 -6.55
CA GLY A 526 -21.05 26.49 -5.86
C GLY A 526 -20.90 27.40 -4.63
N GLN A 527 -19.67 27.77 -4.23
CA GLN A 527 -19.47 28.71 -3.13
C GLN A 527 -19.91 30.14 -3.51
N ARG A 528 -20.66 30.81 -2.62
CA ARG A 528 -21.14 32.20 -2.82
C ARG A 528 -20.13 33.24 -2.39
N MET A 529 -20.12 34.36 -3.08
CA MET A 529 -19.29 35.54 -2.83
C MET A 529 -20.04 36.85 -3.11
N ILE A 530 -19.45 37.98 -2.70
CA ILE A 530 -19.90 39.32 -3.10
C ILE A 530 -18.91 39.89 -4.10
N ILE A 531 -19.37 40.26 -5.28
CA ILE A 531 -18.63 41.06 -6.25
C ILE A 531 -18.78 42.54 -5.88
N ILE A 532 -17.65 43.18 -5.59
CA ILE A 532 -17.58 44.60 -5.24
C ILE A 532 -17.57 45.45 -6.52
N GLU A 533 -16.75 45.07 -7.50
CA GLU A 533 -16.68 45.71 -8.81
C GLU A 533 -16.18 44.72 -9.87
N VAL A 534 -16.68 44.85 -11.09
CA VAL A 534 -16.12 44.19 -12.28
C VAL A 534 -15.23 45.22 -12.97
N LEU A 535 -13.99 44.84 -13.30
CA LEU A 535 -13.02 45.74 -13.92
C LEU A 535 -13.41 46.10 -15.36
N GLU A 536 -12.81 47.17 -15.91
CA GLU A 536 -13.17 47.72 -17.23
C GLU A 536 -13.04 46.71 -18.39
N ASP A 537 -12.17 45.70 -18.24
CA ASP A 537 -11.96 44.63 -19.23
C ASP A 537 -12.99 43.49 -19.13
N GLY A 538 -13.80 43.47 -18.07
CA GLY A 538 -14.80 42.44 -17.80
C GLY A 538 -14.24 41.06 -17.40
N ALA A 539 -12.92 40.88 -17.44
CA ALA A 539 -12.28 39.57 -17.23
C ALA A 539 -12.08 39.26 -15.73
N TRP A 540 -11.91 40.30 -14.92
CA TRP A 540 -11.67 40.18 -13.49
C TRP A 540 -12.68 40.98 -12.68
N ALA A 541 -12.97 40.47 -11.49
CA ALA A 541 -13.77 41.20 -10.50
C ALA A 541 -13.09 41.19 -9.14
N ARG A 542 -13.21 42.30 -8.42
CA ARG A 542 -12.86 42.36 -7.00
C ARG A 542 -14.01 41.78 -6.19
N MET A 543 -13.71 40.87 -5.29
CA MET A 543 -14.69 40.12 -4.51
C MET A 543 -14.31 40.05 -3.03
N LYS A 544 -15.32 39.79 -2.18
CA LYS A 544 -15.15 39.50 -0.76
C LYS A 544 -16.04 38.35 -0.29
N THR A 545 -15.57 37.61 0.70
CA THR A 545 -16.33 36.71 1.57
C THR A 545 -16.20 37.18 3.02
N ALA A 546 -16.65 36.38 3.99
CA ALA A 546 -16.40 36.67 5.41
C ALA A 546 -14.91 36.54 5.81
N GLU A 547 -14.11 35.81 5.02
CA GLU A 547 -12.76 35.37 5.39
C GLU A 547 -11.67 35.94 4.49
N ILE A 548 -12.01 36.31 3.24
CA ILE A 548 -11.03 36.72 2.23
C ILE A 548 -11.59 37.79 1.27
N GLU A 549 -10.78 38.77 0.93
CA GLU A 549 -11.02 39.79 -0.11
C GLU A 549 -9.88 39.73 -1.14
N GLY A 550 -10.22 39.72 -2.43
CA GLY A 550 -9.24 39.61 -3.51
C GLY A 550 -9.89 39.68 -4.89
N TYR A 551 -9.23 39.11 -5.90
CA TYR A 551 -9.68 39.12 -7.30
C TYR A 551 -9.95 37.72 -7.83
N VAL A 552 -11.04 37.58 -8.59
CA VAL A 552 -11.46 36.33 -9.23
C VAL A 552 -11.68 36.53 -10.73
N PHE A 553 -11.48 35.46 -11.50
CA PHE A 553 -11.67 35.46 -12.94
C PHE A 553 -13.14 35.19 -13.29
N MET A 554 -13.75 36.07 -14.09
CA MET A 554 -15.20 36.12 -14.28
C MET A 554 -15.77 34.93 -15.07
N ASP A 555 -14.97 34.24 -15.89
CA ASP A 555 -15.42 33.05 -16.65
C ASP A 555 -15.89 31.91 -15.75
N PHE A 556 -15.52 31.94 -14.47
CA PHE A 556 -15.89 30.93 -13.47
C PHE A 556 -16.82 31.48 -12.39
N VAL A 557 -17.49 32.60 -12.66
CA VAL A 557 -18.35 33.30 -11.69
C VAL A 557 -19.68 33.66 -12.34
N ALA A 558 -20.77 33.18 -11.77
CA ALA A 558 -22.12 33.56 -12.16
C ALA A 558 -22.66 34.63 -11.20
N LEU A 559 -22.97 35.82 -11.73
CA LEU A 559 -23.66 36.87 -10.98
C LEU A 559 -25.11 36.44 -10.70
N GLU A 560 -25.58 36.68 -9.49
CA GLU A 560 -26.98 36.50 -9.11
C GLU A 560 -27.79 37.75 -9.52
N GLU A 561 -29.02 37.55 -10.01
CA GLU A 561 -29.94 38.63 -10.43
C GLU A 561 -30.59 39.38 -9.26
#